data_AF-A0A820RED6-F1
#
_entry.id   AF-A0A820RED6-F1
#
_cell.length_a   1.000
_cell.length_b   1.000
_cell.length_c   1.000
_cell.angle_alpha   90.00
_cell.angle_beta   90.00
_cell.angle_gamma   90.00
#
_symmetry.space_group_name_H-M   'P 1'
#
loop_
_entity.id
_entity.type
_entity.pdbx_description
1 polymer ?
#
loop_
_entity_poly.entity_id
_entity_poly.type
_entity_poly.pdbx_seq_one_letter_code
_entity_poly.pdbx_strand_id
1 'polypeptide(L)'
;YLRVPYKYPLLEKLRPRLIKCKAGDLVVWDSRCMHCNTPALIPKEKNSQSELLRVVCYICMSPLSMFKPDVNEYENIEEFRSLRENCVRQRTTCTHWPLQIIPASEDYSGEIKPLKLNRFQQSLIIGTNVKPEDG
;
A
#
# COMPACT_ATOMS: atom_id res chain seq x y z
N TYR A 1 12.10 11.72 5.41
CA TYR A 1 10.94 12.61 5.19
C TYR A 1 11.47 14.03 5.01
N LEU A 2 10.92 14.79 4.07
CA LEU A 2 11.27 16.20 3.87
C LEU A 2 10.13 17.07 4.41
N ARG A 3 10.41 17.97 5.35
CA ARG A 3 9.40 18.91 5.86
C ARG A 3 9.34 20.11 4.94
N VAL A 4 8.25 20.23 4.19
CA VAL A 4 8.01 21.42 3.36
C VAL A 4 7.32 22.49 4.22
N PRO A 5 7.86 23.72 4.33
CA PRO A 5 7.21 24.79 5.06
C PRO A 5 5.83 25.10 4.49
N TYR A 6 4.84 25.31 5.37
CA TYR A 6 3.46 25.59 4.94
C TYR A 6 3.35 26.82 4.03
N LYS A 7 4.13 27.87 4.31
CA LYS A 7 4.19 29.12 3.53
C LYS A 7 5.32 29.13 2.50
N TYR A 8 5.59 28.00 1.87
CA TYR A 8 6.61 27.98 0.82
C TYR A 8 6.06 28.69 -0.43
N PRO A 9 6.75 29.71 -1.00
CA PRO A 9 6.19 30.55 -2.07
C PRO A 9 5.74 29.78 -3.32
N LEU A 10 6.33 28.61 -3.57
CA LEU A 10 5.91 27.74 -4.68
C LEU A 10 4.54 27.11 -4.40
N LEU A 11 4.23 26.74 -3.15
CA LEU A 11 2.96 26.12 -2.78
C LEU A 11 1.80 27.11 -2.87
N GLU A 12 2.04 28.40 -2.59
CA GLU A 12 1.01 29.45 -2.73
C GLU A 12 0.56 29.66 -4.18
N LYS A 13 1.45 29.37 -5.14
CA LYS A 13 1.17 29.47 -6.58
C LYS A 13 0.53 28.20 -7.15
N LEU A 14 0.61 27.08 -6.43
CA LEU A 14 0.08 25.80 -6.87
C LEU A 14 -1.36 25.64 -6.38
N ARG A 15 -2.24 25.14 -7.25
CA ARG A 15 -3.59 24.72 -6.87
C ARG A 15 -3.59 23.22 -6.62
N PRO A 16 -3.61 22.75 -5.35
CA PRO A 16 -3.66 21.32 -5.07
C PRO A 16 -4.94 20.72 -5.65
N ARG A 17 -4.84 19.50 -6.18
CA ARG A 17 -6.00 18.77 -6.72
C ARG A 17 -6.34 17.61 -5.81
N LEU A 18 -7.57 17.59 -5.32
CA LEU A 18 -8.10 16.43 -4.61
C LEU A 18 -8.47 15.35 -5.62
N ILE A 19 -7.76 14.24 -5.57
CA ILE A 19 -8.10 13.05 -6.34
C ILE A 19 -9.26 12.34 -5.63
N LYS A 20 -10.34 12.10 -6.37
CA LYS A 20 -11.51 11.34 -5.90
C LYS A 20 -11.45 9.96 -6.53
N CYS A 21 -11.50 8.94 -5.70
CA CYS A 21 -11.43 7.54 -6.13
C CYS A 21 -12.64 6.78 -5.59
N LYS A 22 -13.07 5.76 -6.32
CA LYS A 22 -13.96 4.69 -5.88
C LYS A 22 -13.14 3.42 -5.62
N ALA A 23 -13.75 2.45 -4.95
CA ALA A 23 -13.12 1.15 -4.79
C ALA A 23 -12.82 0.53 -6.16
N GLY A 24 -11.60 -0.01 -6.32
CA GLY A 24 -11.10 -0.54 -7.58
C GLY A 24 -10.31 0.45 -8.45
N ASP A 25 -10.38 1.76 -8.18
CA ASP A 25 -9.58 2.75 -8.93
C ASP A 25 -8.09 2.61 -8.60
N LEU A 26 -7.24 2.69 -9.64
CA LEU A 26 -5.79 2.73 -9.51
C LEU A 26 -5.29 4.17 -9.65
N VAL A 27 -4.61 4.68 -8.63
CA VAL A 27 -3.95 5.99 -8.66
C VAL A 27 -2.45 5.77 -8.84
N VAL A 28 -1.88 6.37 -9.88
CA VAL A 28 -0.44 6.34 -10.16
C VAL A 28 0.08 7.77 -10.17
N TRP A 29 1.26 7.99 -9.60
CA TRP A 29 1.97 9.26 -9.65
C TRP A 29 3.45 9.05 -9.95
N ASP A 30 4.07 10.02 -10.63
CA ASP A 30 5.53 10.07 -10.82
C ASP A 30 6.23 10.21 -9.46
N SER A 31 7.39 9.57 -9.28
CA SER A 31 8.10 9.57 -7.98
C SER A 31 8.52 10.96 -7.48
N ARG A 32 8.53 11.97 -8.37
CA ARG A 32 8.80 13.38 -8.03
C ARG A 32 7.53 14.19 -7.77
N CYS A 33 6.36 13.58 -7.91
CA CYS A 33 5.07 14.22 -7.65
C CYS A 33 4.89 14.48 -6.14
N MET A 34 4.78 15.76 -5.77
CA MET A 34 4.39 16.14 -4.42
C MET A 34 2.93 15.73 -4.17
N HIS A 35 2.72 14.87 -3.17
CA HIS A 35 1.40 14.41 -2.77
C HIS A 35 1.29 14.35 -1.24
N CYS A 36 0.06 14.38 -0.74
CA CYS A 36 -0.21 14.24 0.69
C CYS A 36 -1.58 13.58 0.92
N ASN A 37 -1.74 12.95 2.08
CA ASN A 37 -3.03 12.45 2.51
C ASN A 37 -3.90 13.63 2.99
N THR A 38 -5.19 13.58 2.67
CA THR A 38 -6.17 14.51 3.24
C THR A 38 -6.68 14.02 4.60
N PRO A 39 -6.89 14.93 5.56
CA PRO A 39 -7.50 14.58 6.84
C PRO A 39 -8.91 13.99 6.61
N ALA A 40 -9.42 13.26 7.60
CA ALA A 40 -10.79 12.80 7.58
C ALA A 40 -11.76 14.00 7.55
N LEU A 41 -12.86 13.89 6.82
CA LEU A 41 -13.88 14.95 6.74
C LEU A 41 -14.70 15.06 8.04
N ILE A 42 -14.80 13.95 8.78
CA ILE A 42 -15.54 13.88 10.04
C ILE A 42 -14.52 13.86 11.19
N PRO A 43 -14.63 14.79 12.15
CA PRO A 43 -13.80 14.78 13.35
C PRO A 43 -13.98 13.47 14.15
N LYS A 44 -12.88 12.98 14.74
CA LYS A 44 -12.85 11.73 15.51
C LYS A 44 -13.96 11.65 16.58
N GLU A 45 -14.27 12.78 17.21
CA GLU A 45 -15.29 12.93 18.26
C GLU A 45 -16.71 12.59 17.82
N LYS A 46 -17.01 12.72 16.51
CA LYS A 46 -18.33 12.43 15.93
C LYS A 46 -18.43 11.03 15.32
N ASN A 47 -17.35 10.26 15.34
CA ASN A 47 -17.31 8.93 14.74
C ASN A 47 -17.45 7.87 15.85
N SER A 48 -18.69 7.57 16.24
CA SER A 48 -19.02 6.60 17.30
C SER A 48 -18.67 5.15 16.93
N GLN A 49 -18.48 4.88 15.63
CA GLN A 49 -18.03 3.59 15.11
C GLN A 49 -16.77 3.81 14.26
N SER A 50 -15.74 3.01 14.51
CA SER A 50 -14.52 3.01 13.69
C SER A 50 -14.79 2.31 12.37
N GLU A 51 -15.53 2.96 11.48
CA GLU A 51 -15.71 2.47 10.12
C GLU A 51 -14.40 2.65 9.34
N LEU A 52 -14.03 1.64 8.55
CA LEU A 52 -12.90 1.72 7.61
C LEU A 52 -13.29 2.61 6.43
N LEU A 53 -13.28 3.93 6.65
CA LEU A 53 -13.76 4.92 5.67
C LEU A 53 -12.89 4.97 4.41
N ARG A 54 -11.58 4.66 4.53
CA ARG A 54 -10.61 4.67 3.43
C ARG A 54 -9.52 3.62 3.66
N VAL A 55 -9.43 2.65 2.77
CA VAL A 55 -8.34 1.66 2.72
C VAL A 55 -7.71 1.74 1.34
N VAL A 56 -6.38 1.73 1.30
CA VAL A 56 -5.60 1.71 0.05
C VAL A 56 -4.55 0.61 0.14
N CYS A 57 -4.31 -0.06 -0.98
CA CYS A 57 -3.17 -0.97 -1.14
C CYS A 57 -2.06 -0.23 -1.90
N TYR A 58 -0.87 -0.17 -1.31
CA TYR A 58 0.29 0.39 -2.00
C TYR A 58 0.91 -0.68 -2.88
N ILE A 59 0.90 -0.44 -4.19
CA ILE A 59 1.58 -1.28 -5.18
C ILE A 59 2.80 -0.52 -5.66
N CYS A 60 3.99 -1.06 -5.45
CA CYS A 60 5.21 -0.47 -5.98
C CYS A 60 5.42 -0.91 -7.43
N MET A 61 5.68 0.04 -8.33
CA MET A 61 6.07 -0.20 -9.71
C MET A 61 7.56 0.06 -9.88
N SER A 62 8.39 -0.96 -9.64
CA SER A 62 9.83 -0.89 -9.87
C SER A 62 10.20 -1.61 -11.16
N PRO A 63 10.79 -0.93 -12.16
CA PRO A 63 11.30 -1.57 -13.37
C PRO A 63 12.33 -2.65 -13.05
N LEU A 64 12.26 -3.79 -13.74
CA LEU A 64 13.27 -4.86 -13.59
C LEU A 64 14.69 -4.38 -13.94
N SER A 65 14.83 -3.39 -14.82
CA SER A 65 16.13 -2.78 -15.15
C SER A 65 16.82 -2.08 -13.97
N MET A 66 16.08 -1.81 -12.88
CA MET A 66 16.65 -1.25 -11.65
C MET A 66 17.14 -2.33 -10.68
N PHE A 67 16.84 -3.61 -10.95
CA PHE A 67 17.34 -4.71 -10.13
C PHE A 67 18.87 -4.77 -10.20
N LYS A 68 19.48 -4.94 -9.05
CA LYS A 68 20.91 -5.16 -8.91
C LYS A 68 21.10 -6.40 -8.05
N PRO A 69 21.84 -7.41 -8.52
CA PRO A 69 22.14 -8.56 -7.69
C PRO A 69 23.00 -8.12 -6.51
N ASP A 70 22.81 -8.80 -5.37
CA ASP A 70 23.62 -8.64 -4.17
C ASP A 70 24.14 -10.02 -3.81
N VAL A 71 25.44 -10.26 -4.03
CA VAL A 71 26.07 -11.56 -3.80
C VAL A 71 25.94 -12.08 -2.36
N ASN A 72 25.59 -11.21 -1.40
CA ASN A 72 25.36 -11.62 -0.01
C ASN A 72 23.89 -11.99 0.26
N GLU A 73 22.95 -11.64 -0.63
CA GLU A 73 21.51 -11.88 -0.47
C GLU A 73 20.91 -12.76 -1.58
N TYR A 74 21.18 -12.43 -2.85
CA TYR A 74 20.70 -13.12 -4.06
C TYR A 74 21.59 -12.78 -5.28
N GLU A 75 22.08 -13.80 -5.98
CA GLU A 75 23.03 -13.64 -7.08
C GLU A 75 22.37 -13.24 -8.40
N ASN A 76 21.07 -13.51 -8.54
CA ASN A 76 20.31 -13.31 -9.77
C ASN A 76 18.82 -13.02 -9.50
N ILE A 77 18.07 -12.71 -10.56
CA ILE A 77 16.66 -12.32 -10.46
C ILE A 77 15.77 -13.52 -10.13
N GLU A 78 16.15 -14.74 -10.53
CA GLU A 78 15.43 -15.97 -10.24
C GLU A 78 15.45 -16.29 -8.74
N GLU A 79 16.62 -16.18 -8.10
CA GLU A 79 16.78 -16.32 -6.65
C GLU A 79 15.99 -15.26 -5.89
N PHE A 80 16.07 -13.99 -6.30
CA PHE A 80 15.28 -12.91 -5.71
C PHE A 80 13.76 -13.20 -5.75
N ARG A 81 13.26 -13.71 -6.89
CA ARG A 81 11.84 -14.07 -7.04
C ARG A 81 11.46 -15.25 -6.15
N SER A 82 12.30 -16.29 -6.11
CA SER A 82 12.07 -17.45 -5.24
C SER A 82 12.03 -17.04 -3.77
N LEU A 83 12.94 -16.15 -3.35
CA LEU A 83 12.96 -15.60 -1.99
C LEU A 83 11.71 -14.79 -1.68
N ARG A 84 11.25 -13.91 -2.59
CA ARG A 84 9.97 -13.17 -2.43
C ARG A 84 8.80 -14.13 -2.21
N GLU A 85 8.67 -15.15 -3.05
CA GLU A 85 7.59 -16.15 -2.95
C GLU A 85 7.64 -16.89 -1.62
N ASN A 86 8.84 -17.25 -1.15
CA ASN A 86 9.02 -17.89 0.14
C ASN A 86 8.62 -16.98 1.30
N CYS A 87 9.00 -15.69 1.30
CA CYS A 87 8.54 -14.75 2.33
C CYS A 87 7.01 -14.64 2.38
N VAL A 88 6.33 -14.67 1.22
CA VAL A 88 4.85 -14.69 1.18
C VAL A 88 4.30 -15.97 1.81
N ARG A 89 4.85 -17.14 1.44
CA ARG A 89 4.41 -18.43 1.98
C ARG A 89 4.63 -18.54 3.49
N GLN A 90 5.77 -18.07 3.97
CA GLN A 90 6.18 -18.11 5.38
C GLN A 90 5.67 -16.93 6.21
N ARG A 91 5.02 -15.96 5.57
CA ARG A 91 4.47 -14.75 6.23
C ARG A 91 5.57 -13.91 6.89
N THR A 92 6.76 -13.92 6.30
CA THR A 92 7.89 -13.12 6.73
C THR A 92 7.65 -11.68 6.25
N THR A 93 7.61 -10.72 7.18
CA THR A 93 7.58 -9.31 6.79
C THR A 93 8.94 -8.90 6.26
N CYS A 94 8.97 -8.05 5.24
CA CYS A 94 10.21 -7.55 4.65
C CYS A 94 10.27 -6.02 4.75
N THR A 95 11.45 -5.45 4.50
CA THR A 95 11.59 -4.01 4.31
C THR A 95 10.71 -3.48 3.18
N HIS A 96 10.36 -2.20 3.27
CA HIS A 96 9.57 -1.46 2.28
C HIS A 96 10.27 -1.23 0.93
N TRP A 97 11.54 -1.63 0.79
CA TRP A 97 12.30 -1.49 -0.45
C TRP A 97 11.88 -2.57 -1.46
N PRO A 98 11.40 -2.18 -2.65
CA PRO A 98 10.76 -3.11 -3.61
C PRO A 98 11.74 -4.07 -4.28
N LEU A 99 13.02 -3.71 -4.36
CA LEU A 99 14.08 -4.51 -4.98
C LEU A 99 15.10 -5.05 -3.98
N GLN A 100 14.75 -5.06 -2.69
CA GLN A 100 15.57 -5.65 -1.62
C GLN A 100 14.68 -6.49 -0.70
N ILE A 101 15.23 -7.56 -0.15
CA ILE A 101 14.51 -8.46 0.76
C ILE A 101 15.33 -8.60 2.02
N ILE A 102 15.05 -7.72 2.97
CA ILE A 102 15.58 -7.84 4.32
C ILE A 102 14.38 -8.22 5.20
N PRO A 103 14.34 -9.45 5.75
CA PRO A 103 13.33 -9.86 6.71
C PRO A 103 13.31 -8.91 7.92
N ALA A 104 12.12 -8.39 8.26
CA ALA A 104 11.91 -7.46 9.36
C ALA A 104 11.21 -8.10 10.57
N SER A 105 10.81 -9.38 10.45
CA SER A 105 10.24 -10.18 11.53
C SER A 105 10.76 -11.61 11.45
N GLU A 106 10.84 -12.27 12.60
CA GLU A 106 10.90 -13.74 12.66
C GLU A 106 9.61 -14.34 12.09
N ASP A 107 9.67 -15.62 11.71
CA ASP A 107 8.52 -16.34 11.16
C ASP A 107 7.33 -16.27 12.13
N TYR A 108 6.23 -15.67 11.68
CA TYR A 108 5.02 -15.59 12.49
C TYR A 108 4.35 -16.96 12.55
N SER A 109 4.57 -17.67 13.66
CA SER A 109 3.99 -18.99 13.94
C SER A 109 2.56 -18.95 14.48
N GLY A 110 2.01 -17.76 14.71
CA GLY A 110 0.65 -17.59 15.24
C GLY A 110 -0.44 -18.04 14.26
N GLU A 111 -1.57 -18.46 14.82
CA GLU A 111 -2.76 -18.77 14.04
C GLU A 111 -3.24 -17.51 13.29
N ILE A 112 -3.44 -17.60 11.98
CA ILE A 112 -4.09 -16.51 11.23
C ILE A 112 -5.52 -16.44 11.73
N LYS A 113 -5.93 -15.28 12.22
CA LYS A 113 -7.36 -14.92 12.30
C LYS A 113 -7.68 -14.17 11.01
N PRO A 114 -8.23 -14.85 9.98
CA PRO A 114 -8.49 -14.18 8.72
C PRO A 114 -9.45 -13.04 9.00
N LEU A 115 -9.21 -11.88 8.39
CA LEU A 115 -10.25 -10.86 8.30
C LEU A 115 -11.45 -11.52 7.62
N LYS A 116 -12.53 -11.72 8.39
CA LYS A 116 -13.80 -12.20 7.84
C LYS A 116 -14.42 -11.05 7.09
N LEU A 117 -14.10 -10.99 5.80
CA LEU A 117 -14.68 -10.03 4.88
C LEU A 117 -16.11 -10.48 4.52
N ASN A 118 -17.07 -9.55 4.53
CA ASN A 118 -18.39 -9.81 3.97
C ASN A 118 -18.31 -9.94 2.43
N ARG A 119 -19.38 -10.43 1.79
CA ARG A 119 -19.39 -10.65 0.33
C ARG A 119 -19.03 -9.40 -0.47
N PHE A 120 -19.53 -8.25 -0.05
CA PHE A 120 -19.22 -6.97 -0.68
C PHE A 120 -17.73 -6.62 -0.56
N GLN A 121 -17.14 -6.70 0.63
CA GLN A 121 -15.72 -6.43 0.84
C GLN A 121 -14.81 -7.38 0.07
N GLN A 122 -15.18 -8.66 -0.01
CA GLN A 122 -14.48 -9.62 -0.87
C GLN A 122 -14.54 -9.15 -2.32
N SER A 123 -15.73 -8.80 -2.82
CA SER A 123 -15.94 -8.36 -4.20
C SER A 123 -15.10 -7.14 -4.59
N LEU A 124 -14.85 -6.22 -3.64
CA LEU A 124 -13.96 -5.07 -3.86
C LEU A 124 -12.51 -5.47 -4.11
N ILE A 125 -12.06 -6.62 -3.58
CA ILE A 125 -10.69 -7.13 -3.75
C ILE A 125 -10.55 -7.94 -5.03
N ILE A 126 -11.51 -8.84 -5.31
CA ILE A 126 -11.49 -9.69 -6.51
C ILE A 126 -12.03 -8.98 -7.75
N GLY A 127 -12.62 -7.79 -7.61
CA GLY A 127 -13.20 -7.02 -8.71
C GLY A 127 -14.54 -7.56 -9.22
N THR A 128 -15.31 -8.25 -8.39
CA THR A 128 -16.64 -8.76 -8.78
C THR A 128 -17.73 -7.75 -8.45
N ASN A 129 -18.73 -7.64 -9.35
CA ASN A 129 -19.88 -6.75 -9.18
C ASN A 129 -20.87 -7.31 -8.16
N VAL A 130 -20.57 -7.19 -6.87
CA VAL A 130 -21.52 -7.49 -5.77
C VAL A 130 -22.03 -6.18 -5.20
N LYS A 131 -23.35 -6.05 -5.00
CA LYS A 131 -23.95 -4.85 -4.41
C LYS A 131 -23.90 -4.93 -2.88
N PRO A 132 -23.95 -3.78 -2.17
CA PRO A 132 -23.93 -3.77 -0.70
C PRO A 132 -25.10 -4.49 -0.03
N GLU A 133 -26.20 -4.70 -0.76
CA GLU A 133 -27.49 -5.17 -0.23
C GLU A 133 -27.58 -6.70 -0.08
N ASP A 134 -26.57 -7.44 -0.53
CA ASP A 134 -26.49 -8.91 -0.46
C ASP A 134 -25.76 -9.43 0.81
N GLY A 135 -25.61 -8.60 1.84
CA GLY A 135 -24.75 -8.83 3.01
C GLY A 135 -25.47 -8.84 4.35
#